data_AF-A0A6B3HT16-F1
#
_entry.id   AF-A0A6B3HT16-F1
#
_cell.length_a   1.000
_cell.length_b   1.000
_cell.length_c   1.000
_cell.angle_alpha   90.00
_cell.angle_beta   90.00
_cell.angle_gamma   90.00
#
_symmetry.space_group_name_H-M   'P 1'
#
loop_
_entity.id
_entity.type
_entity.pdbx_description
1 polymer ?
#
loop_
_entity_poly.entity_id
_entity_poly.type
_entity_poly.pdbx_seq_one_letter_code
_entity_poly.pdbx_strand_id
1 'polypeptide(L)'
;MGSTGTVLRELRGAQKSAKGVSLYSRYVNRPAGRMLAAGAYRAGLTPNQVTLVSAAFTYAALAAVALVEPSWTLGLAVYAALAVGFAFDSADGQLARLTGRGGPDGEWLDHVVDCGKLLLVHAAVLISFYRFGELPSEAWLLLPL
;
A
#
# COMPACT_ATOMS: atom_id res chain seq x y z
N MET A 1 8.47 -13.89 -25.09
CA MET A 1 8.43 -13.12 -23.83
C MET A 1 9.37 -11.93 -23.99
N GLY A 2 8.88 -10.68 -23.90
CA GLY A 2 9.73 -9.49 -24.03
C GLY A 2 10.77 -9.41 -22.91
N SER A 3 11.94 -8.81 -23.19
CA SER A 3 12.96 -8.60 -22.16
C SER A 3 12.46 -7.64 -21.07
N THR A 4 13.02 -7.71 -19.85
CA THR A 4 12.69 -6.79 -18.74
C THR A 4 12.77 -5.31 -19.17
N GLY A 5 13.70 -4.98 -20.06
CA GLY A 5 13.85 -3.62 -20.61
C GLY A 5 12.73 -3.18 -21.55
N THR A 6 12.03 -4.12 -22.22
CA THR A 6 10.86 -3.80 -23.04
C THR A 6 9.65 -3.52 -22.15
N VAL A 7 9.40 -4.37 -21.14
CA VAL A 7 8.28 -4.20 -20.19
C VAL A 7 8.41 -2.88 -19.42
N LEU A 8 9.62 -2.54 -18.94
CA LEU A 8 9.86 -1.28 -18.24
C LEU A 8 9.63 -0.04 -19.12
N ARG A 9 9.82 -0.16 -20.44
CA ARG A 9 9.62 0.93 -21.41
C ARG A 9 8.15 1.16 -21.68
N GLU A 10 7.38 0.09 -21.84
CA GLU A 10 5.91 0.16 -21.97
C GLU A 10 5.27 0.74 -20.70
N LEU A 11 5.73 0.30 -19.52
CA LEU A 11 5.28 0.84 -18.24
C LEU A 11 5.61 2.33 -18.04
N ARG A 12 6.67 2.85 -18.67
CA ARG A 12 6.97 4.28 -18.68
C ARG A 12 5.93 5.08 -19.48
N GLY A 13 5.43 4.52 -20.59
CA GLY A 13 4.40 5.15 -21.42
C GLY A 13 3.01 5.15 -20.78
N ALA A 14 2.69 4.16 -19.97
CA ALA A 14 1.37 3.96 -19.38
C ALA A 14 1.16 4.62 -17.99
N GLN A 15 1.92 5.66 -17.63
CA GLN A 15 1.79 6.30 -16.31
C GLN A 15 0.71 7.39 -16.28
N LYS A 16 -0.06 7.45 -15.18
CA LYS A 16 -0.95 8.60 -14.91
C LYS A 16 -0.14 9.90 -14.81
N SER A 17 -0.78 11.01 -15.19
CA SER A 17 -0.24 12.36 -15.05
C SER A 17 0.38 12.58 -13.65
N ALA A 18 1.47 13.36 -13.61
CA ALA A 18 2.15 13.70 -12.37
C ALA A 18 1.53 14.91 -11.64
N LYS A 19 0.48 15.53 -12.21
CA LYS A 19 -0.23 16.65 -11.57
C LYS A 19 -0.94 16.17 -10.30
N GLY A 20 -0.72 16.86 -9.17
CA GLY A 20 -1.39 16.58 -7.90
C GLY A 20 -0.82 15.40 -7.09
N VAL A 21 0.29 14.79 -7.52
CA VAL A 21 0.89 13.63 -6.84
C VAL A 21 2.04 14.08 -5.93
N SER A 22 2.10 13.54 -4.72
CA SER A 22 3.16 13.87 -3.74
C SER A 22 4.56 13.59 -4.30
N LEU A 23 5.56 14.36 -3.84
CA LEU A 23 6.96 14.19 -4.27
C LEU A 23 7.45 12.77 -3.97
N TYR A 24 7.07 12.21 -2.82
CA TYR A 24 7.40 10.84 -2.44
C TYR A 24 6.84 9.82 -3.42
N SER A 25 5.54 9.91 -3.75
CA SER A 25 4.93 8.98 -4.71
C SER A 25 5.56 9.11 -6.10
N ARG A 26 5.93 10.33 -6.51
CA ARG A 26 6.56 10.60 -7.80
C ARG A 26 7.96 9.99 -7.94
N TYR A 27 8.81 10.16 -6.93
CA TYR A 27 10.24 9.84 -7.03
C TYR A 27 10.64 8.52 -6.37
N VAL A 28 9.84 8.01 -5.43
CA VAL A 28 10.15 6.76 -4.71
C VAL A 28 9.16 5.68 -5.12
N ASN A 29 7.87 5.93 -4.90
CA ASN A 29 6.88 4.87 -5.01
C ASN A 29 6.60 4.43 -6.45
N ARG A 30 6.45 5.38 -7.38
CA ARG A 30 6.21 5.06 -8.80
C ARG A 30 7.36 4.28 -9.45
N PRO A 31 8.65 4.64 -9.24
CA PRO A 31 9.77 3.83 -9.71
C PRO A 31 9.80 2.43 -9.08
N ALA A 32 9.62 2.32 -7.76
CA ALA A 32 9.58 1.03 -7.07
C ALA A 32 8.44 0.15 -7.59
N GLY A 33 7.23 0.70 -7.67
CA GLY A 33 6.05 0.03 -8.22
C GLY A 33 6.22 -0.41 -9.66
N ARG A 34 7.04 0.28 -10.47
CA ARG A 34 7.35 -0.15 -11.85
C ARG A 34 8.20 -1.41 -11.90
N MET A 35 9.19 -1.50 -11.03
CA MET A 35 10.01 -2.70 -10.91
C MET A 35 9.18 -3.88 -10.43
N LEU A 36 8.32 -3.65 -9.43
CA LEU A 36 7.38 -4.65 -8.92
C LEU A 36 6.36 -5.07 -9.98
N ALA A 37 5.80 -4.14 -10.75
CA ALA A 37 4.85 -4.44 -11.83
C ALA A 37 5.50 -5.29 -12.93
N ALA A 38 6.76 -4.99 -13.30
CA ALA A 38 7.51 -5.81 -14.25
C ALA A 38 7.76 -7.23 -13.71
N GLY A 39 8.08 -7.36 -12.42
CA GLY A 39 8.20 -8.64 -11.74
C GLY A 39 6.89 -9.42 -11.74
N ALA A 40 5.78 -8.78 -11.35
CA ALA A 40 4.45 -9.37 -11.31
C ALA A 40 3.97 -9.81 -12.69
N TYR A 41 4.21 -9.00 -13.74
CA TYR A 41 3.91 -9.36 -15.12
C TYR A 41 4.66 -10.63 -15.54
N ARG A 42 5.96 -10.73 -15.21
CA ARG A 42 6.77 -11.92 -15.52
C ARG A 42 6.34 -13.15 -14.71
N ALA A 43 5.88 -12.95 -13.49
CA ALA A 43 5.32 -14.00 -12.63
C ALA A 43 3.90 -14.43 -13.04
N GLY A 44 3.29 -13.78 -14.04
CA GLY A 44 1.94 -14.10 -14.50
C GLY A 44 0.83 -13.68 -13.54
N LEU A 45 1.12 -12.79 -12.58
CA LEU A 45 0.14 -12.32 -11.61
C LEU A 45 -0.90 -11.41 -12.28
N THR A 46 -2.12 -11.44 -11.73
CA THR A 46 -3.18 -10.50 -12.06
C THR A 46 -3.06 -9.22 -11.21
N PRO A 47 -3.59 -8.08 -11.68
CA PRO A 47 -3.63 -6.86 -10.88
C PRO A 47 -4.26 -7.08 -9.49
N ASN A 48 -5.40 -7.78 -9.42
CA ASN A 48 -6.08 -8.05 -8.15
C ASN A 48 -5.22 -8.88 -7.19
N GLN A 49 -4.43 -9.84 -7.68
CA GLN A 49 -3.48 -10.56 -6.81
C GLN A 49 -2.41 -9.64 -6.25
N VAL A 50 -1.94 -8.66 -7.03
CA VAL A 50 -0.97 -7.65 -6.57
C VAL A 50 -1.61 -6.72 -5.53
N THR A 51 -2.87 -6.32 -5.72
CA THR A 51 -3.66 -5.58 -4.73
C THR A 51 -3.80 -6.36 -3.42
N LEU A 52 -4.06 -7.68 -3.49
CA LEU A 52 -4.13 -8.53 -2.29
C LEU A 52 -2.79 -8.61 -1.55
N VAL A 53 -1.66 -8.64 -2.27
CA VAL A 53 -0.32 -8.58 -1.65
C VAL A 53 -0.11 -7.25 -0.95
N SER A 54 -0.45 -6.14 -1.61
CA SER A 54 -0.42 -4.79 -1.01
C SER A 54 -1.24 -4.76 0.29
N ALA A 55 -2.49 -5.20 0.22
CA ALA A 55 -3.42 -5.27 1.33
C ALA A 55 -2.87 -6.12 2.49
N ALA A 56 -2.29 -7.29 2.20
CA ALA A 56 -1.72 -8.17 3.22
C ALA A 56 -0.61 -7.48 4.03
N PHE A 57 0.32 -6.80 3.35
CA PHE A 57 1.37 -6.03 4.04
C PHE A 57 0.80 -4.88 4.86
N THR A 58 -0.13 -4.11 4.30
CA THR A 58 -0.73 -2.97 4.99
C THR A 58 -1.53 -3.42 6.22
N TYR A 59 -2.45 -4.38 6.08
CA TYR A 59 -3.28 -4.83 7.20
C TYR A 59 -2.49 -5.59 8.26
N ALA A 60 -1.45 -6.34 7.88
CA ALA A 60 -0.53 -6.93 8.87
C ALA A 60 0.19 -5.86 9.68
N ALA A 61 0.64 -4.78 9.04
CA ALA A 61 1.28 -3.65 9.73
C ALA A 61 0.30 -2.95 10.69
N LEU A 62 -0.94 -2.70 10.26
CA LEU A 62 -1.98 -2.10 11.13
C LEU A 62 -2.35 -3.01 12.29
N ALA A 63 -2.48 -4.32 12.04
CA ALA A 63 -2.70 -5.29 13.10
C ALA A 63 -1.54 -5.32 14.09
N ALA A 64 -0.30 -5.23 13.61
CA ALA A 64 0.88 -5.17 14.48
C ALA A 64 0.87 -3.92 15.37
N VAL A 65 0.53 -2.74 14.83
CA VAL A 65 0.35 -1.50 15.61
C VAL A 65 -0.71 -1.66 16.70
N ALA A 66 -1.83 -2.29 16.37
CA ALA A 66 -2.95 -2.48 17.31
C ALA A 66 -2.67 -3.53 18.38
N LEU A 67 -1.85 -4.56 18.07
CA LEU A 67 -1.79 -5.78 18.89
C LEU A 67 -0.47 -5.97 19.63
N VAL A 68 0.61 -5.30 19.21
CA VAL A 68 1.97 -5.48 19.75
C VAL A 68 2.40 -4.22 20.48
N GLU A 69 3.11 -4.41 21.60
CA GLU A 69 3.62 -3.31 22.42
C GLU A 69 4.57 -2.39 21.60
N PRO A 70 4.36 -1.06 21.63
CA PRO A 70 5.16 -0.12 20.87
C PRO A 70 6.66 -0.21 21.19
N SER A 71 7.48 -0.37 20.15
CA SER A 71 8.93 -0.38 20.24
C SER A 71 9.56 0.18 18.97
N TRP A 72 10.81 0.62 19.04
CA TRP A 72 11.55 1.11 17.87
C TRP A 72 11.66 0.05 16.77
N THR A 73 11.88 -1.21 17.16
CA THR A 73 11.94 -2.36 16.24
C THR A 73 10.62 -2.59 15.54
N LEU A 74 9.50 -2.54 16.28
CA LEU A 74 8.16 -2.63 15.70
C LEU A 74 7.90 -1.46 14.75
N GLY A 75 8.26 -0.23 15.14
CA GLY A 75 8.12 0.95 14.29
C GLY A 75 8.84 0.82 12.96
N LEU A 76 10.07 0.32 12.96
CA LEU A 76 10.83 0.06 11.73
C LEU A 76 10.19 -1.03 10.86
N ALA A 77 9.70 -2.11 11.48
CA ALA A 77 9.03 -3.20 10.77
C ALA A 77 7.70 -2.74 10.14
N VAL A 78 6.89 -1.99 10.88
CA VAL A 78 5.64 -1.38 10.41
C VAL A 78 5.92 -0.41 9.25
N TYR A 79 6.92 0.47 9.40
CA TYR A 79 7.34 1.36 8.32
C TYR A 79 7.71 0.58 7.05
N ALA A 80 8.55 -0.45 7.18
CA ALA A 80 8.98 -1.25 6.04
C ALA A 80 7.80 -1.96 5.37
N ALA A 81 6.90 -2.56 6.16
CA ALA A 81 5.71 -3.23 5.65
C ALA A 81 4.76 -2.27 4.92
N LEU A 82 4.50 -1.08 5.49
CA LEU A 82 3.67 -0.06 4.84
C LEU A 82 4.31 0.46 3.56
N ALA A 83 5.63 0.67 3.54
CA ALA A 83 6.36 1.10 2.34
C ALA A 83 6.29 0.04 1.22
N VAL A 84 6.43 -1.24 1.58
CA VAL A 84 6.28 -2.36 0.63
C VAL A 84 4.85 -2.46 0.12
N GLY A 85 3.85 -2.39 1.00
CA GLY A 85 2.43 -2.39 0.62
C GLY A 85 2.13 -1.27 -0.37
N PHE A 86 2.58 -0.05 -0.07
CA PHE A 86 2.37 1.10 -0.95
C PHE A 86 3.10 0.97 -2.31
N ALA A 87 4.24 0.30 -2.36
CA ALA A 87 4.92 0.02 -3.63
C ALA A 87 4.13 -0.99 -4.49
N PHE A 88 3.53 -2.02 -3.87
CA PHE A 88 2.66 -2.98 -4.56
C PHE A 88 1.33 -2.34 -5.01
N ASP A 89 0.76 -1.45 -4.22
CA ASP A 89 -0.39 -0.60 -4.57
C ASP A 89 -0.12 0.25 -5.83
N SER A 90 1.09 0.81 -5.95
CA SER A 90 1.49 1.46 -7.19
C SER A 90 1.77 0.50 -8.34
N ALA A 91 2.06 -0.76 -8.06
CA ALA A 91 2.37 -1.79 -9.05
C ALA A 91 1.10 -2.37 -9.68
N ASP A 92 0.01 -2.59 -8.92
CA ASP A 92 -1.22 -3.19 -9.44
C ASP A 92 -1.85 -2.35 -10.55
N GLY A 93 -1.95 -1.02 -10.39
CA GLY A 93 -2.53 -0.13 -11.37
C GLY A 93 -1.62 0.02 -12.58
N GLN A 94 -0.30 -0.07 -12.38
CA GLN A 94 0.67 -0.11 -13.46
C GLN A 94 0.55 -1.40 -14.28
N LEU A 95 0.37 -2.54 -13.60
CA LEU A 95 0.15 -3.84 -14.21
C LEU A 95 -1.20 -3.91 -14.94
N ALA A 96 -2.27 -3.37 -14.36
CA ALA A 96 -3.59 -3.30 -14.99
C ALA A 96 -3.54 -2.53 -16.32
N ARG A 97 -2.83 -1.39 -16.34
CA ARG A 97 -2.62 -0.59 -17.55
C ARG A 97 -1.74 -1.31 -18.59
N LEU A 98 -0.69 -1.99 -18.15
CA LEU A 98 0.19 -2.76 -19.03
C LEU A 98 -0.53 -3.95 -19.67
N THR A 99 -1.34 -4.66 -18.90
CA THR A 99 -2.01 -5.89 -19.33
C THR A 99 -3.38 -5.65 -19.97
N GLY A 100 -3.90 -4.42 -19.93
CA GLY A 100 -5.26 -4.12 -20.35
C GLY A 100 -6.35 -4.78 -19.49
N ARG A 101 -5.99 -5.30 -18.31
CA ARG A 101 -6.90 -6.01 -17.38
C ARG A 101 -7.54 -5.10 -16.35
N GLY A 102 -7.48 -3.78 -16.53
CA GLY A 102 -8.22 -2.84 -15.69
C GLY A 102 -9.73 -2.93 -15.98
N GLY A 103 -10.54 -2.93 -14.93
CA GLY A 103 -11.99 -3.02 -15.02
C GLY A 103 -12.69 -2.40 -13.80
N PRO A 104 -14.01 -2.14 -13.88
CA PRO A 104 -14.78 -1.51 -12.80
C PRO A 104 -14.77 -2.31 -11.48
N ASP A 105 -14.70 -3.63 -11.59
CA ASP A 105 -14.58 -4.59 -10.49
C ASP A 105 -13.25 -4.46 -9.75
N GLY A 106 -12.14 -4.32 -10.49
CA GLY A 106 -10.82 -4.04 -9.91
C GLY A 106 -10.75 -2.67 -9.25
N GLU A 107 -11.31 -1.64 -9.88
CA GLU A 107 -11.39 -0.29 -9.29
C GLU A 107 -12.26 -0.25 -8.02
N TRP A 108 -13.36 -1.01 -8.00
CA TRP A 108 -14.18 -1.16 -6.80
C TRP A 108 -13.42 -1.85 -5.67
N LEU A 109 -12.70 -2.95 -5.96
CA LEU A 109 -11.91 -3.66 -4.96
C LEU A 109 -10.83 -2.76 -4.34
N ASP A 110 -10.09 -2.04 -5.19
CA ASP A 110 -9.06 -1.08 -4.79
C ASP A 110 -9.66 -0.01 -3.85
N HIS A 111 -10.80 0.56 -4.23
CA HIS A 111 -11.48 1.57 -3.43
C HIS A 111 -11.97 1.04 -2.08
N VAL A 112 -12.55 -0.17 -2.03
CA VAL A 112 -13.02 -0.79 -0.78
C VAL A 112 -11.85 -1.07 0.15
N VAL A 113 -10.76 -1.60 -0.38
CA VAL A 113 -9.53 -1.85 0.37
C VAL A 113 -8.98 -0.54 0.93
N ASP A 114 -8.95 0.54 0.14
CA ASP A 114 -8.50 1.86 0.57
C ASP A 114 -9.37 2.49 1.65
N CYS A 115 -10.69 2.39 1.54
CA CYS A 115 -11.60 2.82 2.61
C CYS A 115 -11.34 2.03 3.90
N GLY A 116 -11.14 0.72 3.79
CA GLY A 116 -10.78 -0.14 4.91
C GLY A 116 -9.45 0.29 5.56
N LYS A 117 -8.42 0.56 4.75
CA LYS A 117 -7.12 1.06 5.23
C LYS A 117 -7.29 2.36 6.02
N LEU A 118 -8.05 3.32 5.48
CA LEU A 118 -8.27 4.62 6.12
C LEU A 118 -8.88 4.47 7.51
N LEU A 119 -9.97 3.69 7.64
CA LEU A 119 -10.62 3.44 8.92
C LEU A 119 -9.73 2.68 9.90
N LEU A 120 -9.03 1.66 9.41
CA LEU A 120 -8.20 0.80 10.25
C LEU A 120 -6.94 1.48 10.78
N VAL A 121 -6.39 2.48 10.08
CA VAL A 121 -5.28 3.29 10.62
C VAL A 121 -5.71 3.98 11.92
N HIS A 122 -6.87 4.62 11.92
CA HIS A 122 -7.38 5.38 13.06
C HIS A 122 -7.72 4.42 14.21
N ALA A 123 -8.39 3.31 13.89
CA ALA A 123 -8.70 2.25 14.85
C ALA A 123 -7.43 1.62 15.45
N ALA A 124 -6.40 1.34 14.65
CA ALA A 124 -5.17 0.71 15.13
C ALA A 124 -4.42 1.61 16.11
N VAL A 125 -4.32 2.91 15.81
CA VAL A 125 -3.68 3.89 16.70
C VAL A 125 -4.48 4.03 17.99
N LEU A 126 -5.81 4.13 17.91
CA LEU A 126 -6.70 4.17 19.08
C LEU A 126 -6.52 2.93 19.97
N ILE A 127 -6.55 1.73 19.38
CA ILE A 127 -6.36 0.47 20.11
C ILE A 127 -4.97 0.42 20.74
N SER A 128 -3.93 0.88 20.04
CA SER A 128 -2.57 0.91 20.57
C SER A 128 -2.46 1.81 21.80
N PHE A 129 -3.02 3.03 21.73
CA PHE A 129 -3.08 3.93 22.89
C PHE A 129 -3.89 3.36 24.05
N TYR A 130 -5.05 2.74 23.76
CA TYR A 130 -5.86 2.11 24.80
C TYR A 130 -5.12 0.97 25.51
N ARG A 131 -4.32 0.18 24.79
CA ARG A 131 -3.64 -1.00 25.34
C ARG A 131 -2.29 -0.70 25.98
N PHE A 132 -1.55 0.24 25.44
CA PHE A 132 -0.13 0.44 25.77
C PHE A 132 0.21 1.90 26.12
N GLY A 133 -0.73 2.84 25.97
CA GLY A 133 -0.50 4.25 26.24
C GLY A 133 -0.65 4.60 27.72
N GLU A 134 0.35 5.28 28.29
CA GLU A 134 0.21 5.95 29.58
C GLU A 134 -0.45 7.32 29.38
N LEU A 135 -1.77 7.32 29.27
CA LEU A 135 -2.55 8.54 29.06
C LEU A 135 -2.89 9.21 30.40
N PRO A 136 -2.88 10.56 30.49
CA PRO A 136 -3.28 11.26 31.71
C PRO A 136 -4.73 10.98 32.14
N SER A 137 -5.61 10.65 31.19
CA SER A 137 -6.97 10.19 31.42
C SER A 137 -7.53 9.47 30.19
N GLU A 138 -8.56 8.64 30.37
CA GLU A 138 -9.23 7.93 29.25
C GLU A 138 -9.91 8.89 28.26
N ALA A 139 -10.22 10.13 28.67
CA ALA A 139 -10.83 11.13 27.79
C ALA A 139 -9.95 11.48 26.57
N TRP A 140 -8.64 11.24 26.65
CA TRP A 140 -7.72 11.41 25.53
C TRP A 140 -8.01 10.46 24.36
N LEU A 141 -8.69 9.32 24.61
CA LEU A 141 -9.10 8.38 23.56
C LEU A 141 -10.26 8.92 22.70
N LEU A 142 -10.92 10.01 23.12
CA LEU A 142 -11.96 10.68 22.35
C LEU A 142 -11.40 11.68 21.33
N LEU A 143 -10.09 11.93 21.34
CA LEU A 143 -9.47 12.77 20.33
C LEU A 143 -9.64 12.11 18.96
N PRO A 144 -10.00 12.88 17.92
CA PRO A 144 -10.01 12.38 16.56
C PRO A 144 -8.56 12.11 16.14
N LEU A 145 -8.18 10.83 16.22
CA LEU A 145 -6.90 10.28 15.77
C LEU A 145 -6.97 9.93 14.30
#